data_AF-A0A4S2JEQ1-F1
#
_entry.id   AF-A0A4S2JEQ1-F1
#
_cell.length_a   1.000
_cell.length_b   1.000
_cell.length_c   1.000
_cell.angle_alpha   90.00
_cell.angle_beta   90.00
_cell.angle_gamma   90.00
#
_symmetry.space_group_name_H-M   'P 1'
#
loop_
_entity.id
_entity.type
_entity.pdbx_description
1 polymer ?
#
loop_
_entity_poly.entity_id
_entity_poly.type
_entity_poly.pdbx_seq_one_letter_code
_entity_poly.pdbx_strand_id
1 'polypeptide(L)'
;MSDARDALSALCGYLNSLINVGLTPEHLRLAKRNVPDESVAETLWNTLRVLSYHAAGEKRGDVDFRDYDASTAVKLHLAFLQYPVIEFYGLSQDGERNRDALITLAWLLGTQDVLTAILRAKLADGVLGAECSREDPPKSPSLRTVTIDRPLSTSAEFGSILHLNATVNLNLREISDVACERAKLISKVHAASLDVSGLPHLSVSELALTKRLARTRVLNDGGGASFEKDRRLLREFREVGILLDMRAKWLQKRHIFFEWMATVIQEHKRSMESNPRVICMRELVAFSSLLRHVIRDKLGIFTSEKTVDDGDSRNSAFNCPSRAHRSQCNNAEAQSWLDDLNERQDREKENFQRNKKHVADELKGMLKLIPSVVRV
;
A
#
# COMPACT_ATOMS: atom_id res chain seq x y z
N MET A 1 8.75 21.86 -19.90
CA MET A 1 7.57 20.96 -20.03
C MET A 1 7.94 19.54 -20.52
N SER A 2 9.06 19.32 -21.21
CA SER A 2 9.57 17.96 -21.55
C SER A 2 9.86 17.13 -20.31
N ASP A 3 10.45 17.73 -19.29
CA ASP A 3 11.00 16.98 -18.16
C ASP A 3 9.91 16.39 -17.26
N ALA A 4 8.76 17.07 -17.14
CA ALA A 4 7.59 16.56 -16.45
C ALA A 4 6.96 15.37 -17.20
N ARG A 5 6.90 15.40 -18.55
CA ARG A 5 6.42 14.25 -19.36
C ARG A 5 7.26 13.02 -19.10
N ASP A 6 8.57 13.23 -19.09
CA ASP A 6 9.58 12.24 -18.84
C ASP A 6 9.50 11.64 -17.44
N ALA A 7 9.32 12.48 -16.42
CA ALA A 7 9.14 12.05 -15.04
C ALA A 7 7.87 11.22 -14.85
N LEU A 8 6.75 11.64 -15.44
CA LEU A 8 5.49 10.89 -15.43
C LEU A 8 5.64 9.54 -16.14
N SER A 9 6.37 9.50 -17.25
CA SER A 9 6.64 8.27 -18.00
C SER A 9 7.53 7.31 -17.21
N ALA A 10 8.55 7.82 -16.52
CA ALA A 10 9.39 7.03 -15.63
C ALA A 10 8.59 6.44 -14.46
N LEU A 11 7.73 7.23 -13.82
CA LEU A 11 6.85 6.76 -12.74
C LEU A 11 5.89 5.66 -13.22
N CYS A 12 5.19 5.91 -14.33
CA CYS A 12 4.23 4.96 -14.90
C CYS A 12 4.92 3.65 -15.31
N GLY A 13 6.09 3.73 -15.95
CA GLY A 13 6.88 2.55 -16.29
C GLY A 13 7.25 1.74 -15.05
N TYR A 14 7.76 2.41 -14.01
CA TYR A 14 8.14 1.75 -12.76
C TYR A 14 6.95 1.11 -12.04
N LEU A 15 5.83 1.83 -11.90
CA LEU A 15 4.59 1.31 -11.31
C LEU A 15 4.04 0.11 -12.08
N ASN A 16 4.00 0.18 -13.41
CA ASN A 16 3.49 -0.93 -14.22
C ASN A 16 4.38 -2.17 -14.12
N SER A 17 5.70 -2.00 -14.03
CA SER A 17 6.62 -3.12 -13.77
C SER A 17 6.47 -3.71 -12.37
N LEU A 18 6.18 -2.87 -11.36
CA LEU A 18 5.98 -3.31 -9.98
C LEU A 18 4.62 -3.98 -9.74
N ILE A 19 3.52 -3.41 -10.21
CA ILE A 19 2.16 -3.82 -9.78
C ILE A 19 1.19 -4.06 -10.94
N ASN A 20 1.62 -3.91 -12.20
CA ASN A 20 0.83 -4.23 -13.40
C ASN A 20 -0.57 -3.58 -13.45
N VAL A 21 -0.63 -2.25 -13.28
CA VAL A 21 -1.89 -1.49 -13.19
C VAL A 21 -2.27 -0.74 -14.48
N GLY A 22 -1.45 -0.78 -15.52
CA GLY A 22 -1.75 -0.12 -16.80
C GLY A 22 -1.78 1.42 -16.74
N LEU A 23 -1.14 2.03 -15.75
CA LEU A 23 -1.12 3.48 -15.56
C LEU A 23 -0.32 4.16 -16.68
N THR A 24 -0.88 5.20 -17.30
CA THR A 24 -0.21 5.97 -18.36
C THR A 24 0.02 7.43 -17.93
N PRO A 25 0.99 8.14 -18.55
CA PRO A 25 1.18 9.57 -18.30
C PRO A 25 -0.05 10.42 -18.63
N GLU A 26 -0.88 9.98 -19.59
CA GLU A 26 -2.12 10.68 -19.95
C GLU A 26 -3.18 10.54 -18.85
N HIS A 27 -3.28 9.39 -18.18
CA HIS A 27 -4.17 9.26 -17.01
C HIS A 27 -3.83 10.30 -15.93
N LEU A 28 -2.53 10.51 -15.65
CA LEU A 28 -2.08 11.51 -14.68
C LEU A 28 -2.36 12.96 -15.14
N ARG A 29 -2.26 13.23 -16.43
CA ARG A 29 -2.57 14.56 -17.00
C ARG A 29 -4.07 14.87 -17.00
N LEU A 30 -4.90 13.90 -17.35
CA LEU A 30 -6.35 14.02 -17.30
C LEU A 30 -6.83 14.21 -15.86
N ALA A 31 -6.25 13.44 -14.92
CA ALA A 31 -6.48 13.62 -13.49
C ALA A 31 -6.08 15.00 -12.99
N LYS A 32 -4.93 15.54 -13.42
CA LYS A 32 -4.55 16.93 -13.13
C LYS A 32 -5.62 17.93 -13.58
N ARG A 33 -6.16 17.76 -14.79
CA ARG A 33 -7.22 18.62 -15.34
C ARG A 33 -8.60 18.37 -14.73
N ASN A 34 -8.75 17.27 -13.97
CA ASN A 34 -10.00 16.82 -13.38
C ASN A 34 -11.09 16.59 -14.45
N VAL A 35 -10.67 16.04 -15.60
CA VAL A 35 -11.59 15.61 -16.67
C VAL A 35 -12.31 14.35 -16.17
N PRO A 36 -13.66 14.32 -16.20
CA PRO A 36 -14.42 13.14 -15.82
C PRO A 36 -14.13 12.03 -16.83
N ASP A 37 -13.49 10.97 -16.35
CA ASP A 37 -13.11 9.81 -17.13
C ASP A 37 -13.08 8.60 -16.20
N GLU A 38 -13.97 7.64 -16.45
CA GLU A 38 -14.14 6.43 -15.65
C GLU A 38 -12.91 5.51 -15.74
N SER A 39 -12.28 5.42 -16.90
CA SER A 39 -11.06 4.60 -17.10
C SER A 39 -9.89 5.16 -16.31
N VAL A 40 -9.74 6.49 -16.29
CA VAL A 40 -8.75 7.17 -15.44
C VAL A 40 -9.04 6.93 -13.97
N ALA A 41 -10.32 7.00 -13.56
CA ALA A 41 -10.72 6.75 -12.18
C ALA A 41 -10.37 5.33 -11.77
N GLU A 42 -10.83 4.33 -12.53
CA GLU A 42 -10.58 2.91 -12.29
C GLU A 42 -9.08 2.63 -12.17
N THR A 43 -8.28 3.12 -13.11
CA THR A 43 -6.82 2.88 -13.11
C THR A 43 -6.15 3.50 -11.87
N LEU A 44 -6.54 4.72 -11.47
CA LEU A 44 -6.01 5.38 -10.28
C LEU A 44 -6.43 4.68 -9.00
N TRP A 45 -7.70 4.31 -8.85
CA TRP A 45 -8.20 3.61 -7.68
C TRP A 45 -7.60 2.21 -7.54
N ASN A 46 -7.40 1.48 -8.64
CA ASN A 46 -6.68 0.20 -8.65
C ASN A 46 -5.22 0.37 -8.22
N THR A 47 -4.55 1.43 -8.71
CA THR A 47 -3.20 1.79 -8.27
C THR A 47 -3.16 2.08 -6.77
N LEU A 48 -4.09 2.90 -6.27
CA LEU A 48 -4.20 3.22 -4.84
C LEU A 48 -4.48 1.98 -3.99
N ARG A 49 -5.31 1.05 -4.47
CA ARG A 49 -5.63 -0.20 -3.76
C ARG A 49 -4.39 -1.03 -3.49
N VAL A 50 -3.59 -1.28 -4.52
CA VAL A 50 -2.37 -2.07 -4.37
C VAL A 50 -1.34 -1.35 -3.47
N LEU A 51 -1.12 -0.06 -3.71
CA LEU A 51 -0.13 0.71 -2.93
C LEU A 51 -0.55 0.85 -1.45
N SER A 52 -1.80 1.20 -1.18
CA SER A 52 -2.29 1.38 0.19
C SER A 52 -2.28 0.08 1.00
N TYR A 53 -2.62 -1.06 0.37
CA TYR A 53 -2.50 -2.38 0.96
C TYR A 53 -1.05 -2.69 1.39
N HIS A 54 -0.09 -2.53 0.47
CA HIS A 54 1.32 -2.79 0.79
C HIS A 54 1.89 -1.81 1.83
N ALA A 55 1.50 -0.53 1.77
CA ALA A 55 1.93 0.46 2.76
C ALA A 55 1.39 0.15 4.16
N ALA A 56 0.13 -0.31 4.27
CA ALA A 56 -0.43 -0.73 5.54
C ALA A 56 0.24 -2.01 6.06
N GLY A 57 0.45 -3.00 5.20
CA GLY A 57 1.12 -4.25 5.54
C GLY A 57 2.57 -4.07 6.01
N GLU A 58 3.30 -3.11 5.43
CA GLU A 58 4.66 -2.75 5.89
C GLU A 58 4.66 -2.19 7.32
N LYS A 59 3.61 -1.44 7.70
CA LYS A 59 3.46 -0.94 9.07
C LYS A 59 3.01 -2.03 10.02
N ARG A 60 2.08 -2.88 9.60
CA ARG A 60 1.51 -3.95 10.42
C ARG A 60 0.91 -5.05 9.53
N GLY A 61 1.48 -6.26 9.60
CA GLY A 61 1.12 -7.37 8.73
C GLY A 61 -0.27 -7.98 8.96
N ASP A 62 -0.97 -7.62 10.05
CA ASP A 62 -2.32 -8.11 10.37
C ASP A 62 -3.44 -7.21 9.81
N VAL A 63 -3.07 -6.12 9.13
CA VAL A 63 -4.02 -5.18 8.53
C VAL A 63 -4.37 -5.65 7.13
N ASP A 64 -5.55 -6.24 7.01
CA ASP A 64 -6.15 -6.64 5.74
C ASP A 64 -7.61 -6.14 5.69
N PHE A 65 -7.93 -5.38 4.65
CA PHE A 65 -9.28 -4.89 4.36
C PHE A 65 -9.78 -5.35 2.98
N ARG A 66 -9.22 -6.44 2.43
CA ARG A 66 -9.62 -6.97 1.11
C ARG A 66 -11.05 -7.51 1.04
N ASP A 67 -11.67 -7.80 2.19
CA ASP A 67 -13.06 -8.23 2.29
C ASP A 67 -14.08 -7.12 1.97
N TYR A 68 -13.63 -5.86 1.97
CA TYR A 68 -14.44 -4.71 1.59
C TYR A 68 -14.37 -4.45 0.08
N ASP A 69 -15.35 -3.68 -0.44
CA ASP A 69 -15.28 -3.19 -1.81
C ASP A 69 -14.00 -2.36 -2.05
N ALA A 70 -13.57 -2.27 -3.31
CA ALA A 70 -12.27 -1.68 -3.65
C ALA A 70 -12.09 -0.24 -3.16
N SER A 71 -13.13 0.59 -3.22
CA SER A 71 -13.09 1.99 -2.77
C SER A 71 -12.99 2.06 -1.26
N THR A 72 -13.84 1.32 -0.55
CA THR A 72 -13.84 1.27 0.91
C THR A 72 -12.53 0.71 1.46
N ALA A 73 -11.99 -0.35 0.84
CA ALA A 73 -10.69 -0.92 1.21
C ALA A 73 -9.59 0.15 1.11
N VAL A 74 -9.53 0.91 0.00
CA VAL A 74 -8.56 2.01 -0.16
C VAL A 74 -8.72 3.05 0.95
N LYS A 75 -9.97 3.48 1.23
CA LYS A 75 -10.26 4.47 2.27
C LYS A 75 -9.86 3.96 3.67
N LEU A 76 -10.10 2.69 4.00
CA LEU A 76 -9.72 2.08 5.28
C LEU A 76 -8.20 1.99 5.43
N HIS A 77 -7.47 1.53 4.40
CA HIS A 77 -6.00 1.51 4.43
C HIS A 77 -5.42 2.93 4.59
N LEU A 78 -5.98 3.92 3.89
CA LEU A 78 -5.54 5.31 4.01
C LEU A 78 -5.86 5.92 5.38
N ALA A 79 -7.00 5.58 5.97
CA ALA A 79 -7.32 5.97 7.33
C ALA A 79 -6.35 5.36 8.35
N PHE A 80 -6.02 4.07 8.19
CA PHE A 80 -4.99 3.40 8.99
C PHE A 80 -3.62 4.09 8.87
N LEU A 81 -3.25 4.53 7.66
CA LEU A 81 -2.03 5.31 7.41
C LEU A 81 -2.13 6.79 7.81
N GLN A 82 -3.26 7.22 8.39
CA GLN A 82 -3.54 8.59 8.83
C GLN A 82 -3.49 9.63 7.70
N TYR A 83 -4.04 9.29 6.54
CA TYR A 83 -4.16 10.25 5.44
C TYR A 83 -5.01 11.47 5.88
N PRO A 84 -4.47 12.70 5.80
CA PRO A 84 -5.06 13.85 6.50
C PRO A 84 -6.21 14.54 5.76
N VAL A 85 -6.52 14.17 4.52
CA VAL A 85 -7.53 14.85 3.69
C VAL A 85 -8.90 14.21 3.92
N ILE A 86 -9.77 14.91 4.64
CA ILE A 86 -11.08 14.41 5.07
C ILE A 86 -12.02 14.23 3.88
N GLU A 87 -11.93 15.14 2.92
CA GLU A 87 -12.72 15.16 1.70
C GLU A 87 -12.56 13.88 0.88
N PHE A 88 -11.39 13.22 0.98
CA PHE A 88 -11.09 11.99 0.28
C PHE A 88 -12.02 10.84 0.69
N TYR A 89 -12.36 10.76 1.98
CA TYR A 89 -13.19 9.66 2.49
C TYR A 89 -14.65 9.75 2.02
N GLY A 90 -15.10 10.93 1.60
CA GLY A 90 -16.41 11.16 0.98
C GLY A 90 -16.39 11.17 -0.55
N LEU A 91 -15.35 10.61 -1.19
CA LEU A 91 -15.27 10.48 -2.65
C LEU A 91 -15.97 9.21 -3.16
N SER A 92 -16.81 9.40 -4.15
CA SER A 92 -17.32 8.38 -5.06
C SER A 92 -16.25 8.00 -6.11
N GLN A 93 -16.41 6.83 -6.74
CA GLN A 93 -15.54 6.35 -7.82
C GLN A 93 -16.02 6.81 -9.22
N ASP A 94 -16.82 7.87 -9.30
CA ASP A 94 -17.50 8.35 -10.52
C ASP A 94 -16.60 9.12 -11.50
N GLY A 95 -15.30 9.22 -11.22
CA GLY A 95 -14.33 9.88 -12.08
C GLY A 95 -14.37 11.41 -12.08
N GLU A 96 -15.32 12.03 -11.40
CA GLU A 96 -15.41 13.50 -11.30
C GLU A 96 -14.26 14.11 -10.49
N ARG A 97 -13.60 13.29 -9.65
CA ARG A 97 -12.61 13.74 -8.66
C ARG A 97 -11.27 13.03 -8.78
N ASN A 98 -10.86 12.76 -10.02
CA ASN A 98 -9.58 12.12 -10.34
C ASN A 98 -8.36 12.90 -9.81
N ARG A 99 -8.46 14.24 -9.65
CA ARG A 99 -7.39 15.05 -9.05
C ARG A 99 -7.12 14.68 -7.59
N ASP A 100 -8.15 14.37 -6.82
CA ASP A 100 -8.02 13.98 -5.41
C ASP A 100 -7.32 12.61 -5.28
N ALA A 101 -7.68 11.65 -6.14
CA ALA A 101 -6.98 10.37 -6.24
C ALA A 101 -5.50 10.54 -6.61
N LEU A 102 -5.18 11.47 -7.54
CA LEU A 102 -3.81 11.80 -7.91
C LEU A 102 -3.01 12.43 -6.75
N ILE A 103 -3.62 13.33 -5.97
CA ILE A 103 -2.98 13.92 -4.78
C ILE A 103 -2.71 12.84 -3.73
N THR A 104 -3.66 11.92 -3.55
CA THR A 104 -3.52 10.77 -2.64
C THR A 104 -2.39 9.84 -3.07
N LEU A 105 -2.28 9.57 -4.38
CA LEU A 105 -1.16 8.81 -4.94
C LEU A 105 0.18 9.47 -4.62
N ALA A 106 0.30 10.79 -4.87
CA ALA A 106 1.52 11.52 -4.56
C ALA A 106 1.85 11.53 -3.06
N TRP A 107 0.84 11.60 -2.18
CA TRP A 107 1.03 11.49 -0.74
C TRP A 107 1.56 10.10 -0.35
N LEU A 108 1.01 9.02 -0.88
CA LEU A 108 1.52 7.66 -0.63
C LEU A 108 2.97 7.55 -1.07
N LEU A 109 3.30 8.01 -2.28
CA LEU A 109 4.66 7.96 -2.82
C LEU A 109 5.67 8.85 -2.07
N GLY A 110 5.20 9.94 -1.47
CA GLY A 110 6.03 10.91 -0.76
C GLY A 110 6.24 10.58 0.72
N THR A 111 5.27 9.93 1.36
CA THR A 111 5.28 9.67 2.81
C THR A 111 5.54 8.22 3.17
N GLN A 112 5.18 7.28 2.30
CA GLN A 112 5.40 5.85 2.51
C GLN A 112 6.48 5.36 1.53
N ASP A 113 7.43 4.56 2.00
CA ASP A 113 8.45 3.94 1.13
C ASP A 113 7.89 2.71 0.37
N VAL A 114 6.61 2.80 -0.01
CA VAL A 114 5.78 1.70 -0.52
C VAL A 114 6.38 1.06 -1.78
N LEU A 115 6.94 1.87 -2.68
CA LEU A 115 7.56 1.33 -3.90
C LEU A 115 8.82 0.54 -3.61
N THR A 116 9.58 0.93 -2.57
CA THR A 116 10.75 0.17 -2.14
C THR A 116 10.32 -1.10 -1.40
N ALA A 117 9.27 -1.03 -0.58
CA ALA A 117 8.73 -2.20 0.10
C ALA A 117 8.25 -3.28 -0.89
N ILE A 118 7.44 -2.88 -1.89
CA ILE A 118 6.96 -3.78 -2.95
C ILE A 118 8.14 -4.33 -3.75
N LEU A 119 9.12 -3.49 -4.09
CA LEU A 119 10.32 -3.95 -4.78
C LEU A 119 11.08 -5.00 -3.96
N ARG A 120 11.34 -4.75 -2.66
CA ARG A 120 12.05 -5.69 -1.79
C ARG A 120 11.32 -7.02 -1.71
N ALA A 121 10.00 -7.01 -1.55
CA ALA A 121 9.18 -8.22 -1.55
C ALA A 121 9.33 -8.97 -2.89
N LYS A 122 9.17 -8.29 -4.03
CA LYS A 122 9.37 -8.90 -5.35
C LYS A 122 10.76 -9.48 -5.58
N LEU A 123 11.81 -8.83 -5.08
CA LEU A 123 13.19 -9.32 -5.20
C LEU A 123 13.44 -10.53 -4.29
N ALA A 124 12.86 -10.52 -3.07
CA ALA A 124 12.95 -11.62 -2.12
C ALA A 124 12.19 -12.87 -2.55
N ASP A 125 11.03 -12.71 -3.17
CA ASP A 125 10.23 -13.82 -3.71
C ASP A 125 10.72 -14.29 -5.09
N GLY A 126 11.58 -13.51 -5.74
CA GLY A 126 12.10 -13.76 -7.09
C GLY A 126 13.42 -14.54 -7.11
N VAL A 127 14.01 -14.61 -8.31
CA VAL A 127 15.26 -15.36 -8.55
C VAL A 127 16.42 -14.88 -7.67
N LEU A 128 16.56 -13.57 -7.46
CA LEU A 128 17.62 -13.03 -6.62
C LEU A 128 17.46 -13.44 -5.15
N GLY A 129 16.22 -13.47 -4.66
CA GLY A 129 15.91 -13.98 -3.33
C GLY A 129 16.21 -15.46 -3.21
N ALA A 130 15.79 -16.27 -4.19
CA ALA A 130 16.08 -17.71 -4.25
C ALA A 130 17.58 -18.05 -4.27
N GLU A 131 18.43 -17.20 -4.88
CA GLU A 131 19.89 -17.35 -4.81
C GLU A 131 20.43 -17.05 -3.41
N CYS A 132 19.83 -16.11 -2.70
CA CYS A 132 20.22 -15.73 -1.34
C CYS A 132 19.65 -16.66 -0.26
N SER A 133 18.49 -17.28 -0.52
CA SER A 133 17.74 -18.14 0.42
C SER A 133 17.96 -19.63 0.17
N ARG A 134 19.02 -20.00 -0.57
CA ARG A 134 19.43 -21.38 -0.87
C ARG A 134 19.92 -22.16 0.35
N GLU A 135 19.25 -22.01 1.48
CA GLU A 135 19.01 -23.12 2.39
C GLU A 135 17.66 -23.69 1.95
N ASP A 136 17.63 -24.90 1.38
CA ASP A 136 16.45 -25.73 1.59
C ASP A 136 16.19 -25.63 3.10
N PRO A 137 15.00 -25.22 3.58
CA PRO A 137 14.75 -25.21 5.00
C PRO A 137 15.16 -26.59 5.47
N PRO A 138 16.15 -26.72 6.38
CA PRO A 138 16.52 -28.04 6.86
C PRO A 138 15.20 -28.63 7.29
N LYS A 139 14.80 -29.78 6.71
CA LYS A 139 13.65 -30.57 7.16
C LYS A 139 13.73 -30.46 8.66
N SER A 140 12.82 -29.69 9.25
CA SER A 140 13.05 -29.10 10.57
C SER A 140 13.60 -30.24 11.41
N PRO A 141 14.87 -30.20 11.87
CA PRO A 141 15.27 -31.20 12.84
C PRO A 141 14.29 -30.89 13.95
N SER A 142 13.28 -31.76 14.09
CA SER A 142 12.13 -31.56 14.95
C SER A 142 12.72 -30.91 16.17
N LEU A 143 12.41 -29.62 16.39
CA LEU A 143 12.89 -28.92 17.57
C LEU A 143 12.33 -29.81 18.67
N ARG A 144 13.19 -30.70 19.20
CA ARG A 144 13.00 -31.29 20.49
C ARG A 144 13.14 -30.06 21.35
N THR A 145 12.04 -29.32 21.50
CA THR A 145 11.68 -28.77 22.78
C THR A 145 11.92 -29.93 23.72
N VAL A 146 13.11 -29.93 24.32
CA VAL A 146 13.36 -30.72 25.49
C VAL A 146 12.41 -30.10 26.48
N THR A 147 11.20 -30.66 26.56
CA THR A 147 10.33 -30.46 27.71
C THR A 147 11.14 -30.95 28.88
N ILE A 148 11.80 -30.01 29.56
CA ILE A 148 12.41 -30.26 30.86
C ILE A 148 11.24 -30.30 31.84
N ASP A 149 10.42 -31.36 31.76
CA ASP A 149 9.28 -31.60 32.65
C ASP A 149 9.75 -32.18 34.01
N ARG A 150 10.96 -31.82 34.44
CA ARG A 150 11.47 -32.21 35.76
C ARG A 150 12.42 -31.14 36.29
N PRO A 151 12.25 -30.66 37.53
CA PRO A 151 13.20 -29.73 38.13
C PRO A 151 14.56 -30.41 38.21
N LEU A 152 15.49 -29.95 37.37
CA LEU A 152 16.88 -30.38 37.38
C LEU A 152 17.55 -29.78 38.62
N SER A 153 18.52 -30.50 39.19
CA SER A 153 19.42 -29.89 40.18
C SER A 153 20.17 -28.74 39.51
N THR A 154 20.44 -27.66 40.24
CA THR A 154 21.13 -26.46 39.74
C THR A 154 22.47 -26.78 39.05
N SER A 155 23.15 -27.87 39.46
CA SER A 155 24.37 -28.35 38.80
C SER A 155 24.13 -28.98 37.42
N ALA A 156 23.00 -29.67 37.23
CA ALA A 156 22.60 -30.28 35.98
C ALA A 156 22.12 -29.24 34.97
N GLU A 157 21.44 -28.18 35.43
CA GLU A 157 21.10 -27.02 34.61
C GLU A 157 22.38 -26.30 34.12
N PHE A 158 23.34 -26.07 35.02
CA PHE A 158 24.61 -25.46 34.67
C PHE A 158 25.43 -26.32 33.69
N GLY A 159 25.43 -27.64 33.89
CA GLY A 159 26.03 -28.59 32.95
C GLY A 159 25.36 -28.57 31.58
N SER A 160 24.03 -28.47 31.53
CA SER A 160 23.28 -28.35 30.27
C SER A 160 23.59 -27.03 29.56
N ILE A 161 23.69 -25.91 30.29
CA ILE A 161 24.06 -24.60 29.74
C ILE A 161 25.47 -24.63 29.16
N LEU A 162 26.43 -25.21 29.89
CA LEU A 162 27.81 -25.34 29.41
C LEU A 162 27.91 -26.20 28.15
N HIS A 163 27.17 -27.32 28.11
CA HIS A 163 27.10 -28.17 26.92
C HIS A 163 26.49 -27.42 25.73
N LEU A 164 25.37 -26.72 25.92
CA LEU A 164 24.72 -25.94 24.87
C LEU A 164 25.65 -24.83 24.36
N ASN A 165 26.35 -24.14 25.27
CA ASN A 165 27.32 -23.11 24.93
C ASN A 165 28.49 -23.67 24.11
N ALA A 166 29.02 -24.83 24.50
CA ALA A 166 30.04 -25.53 23.74
C ALA A 166 29.54 -25.93 22.33
N THR A 167 28.31 -26.44 22.22
CA THR A 167 27.68 -26.77 20.93
C THR A 167 27.51 -25.53 20.07
N VAL A 168 27.01 -24.42 20.63
CA VAL A 168 26.85 -23.15 19.90
C VAL A 168 28.20 -22.63 19.42
N ASN A 169 29.24 -22.66 20.26
CA ASN A 169 30.58 -22.20 19.86
C ASN A 169 31.20 -23.08 18.77
N LEU A 170 30.98 -24.40 18.80
CA LEU A 170 31.40 -25.30 17.73
C LEU A 170 30.69 -24.96 16.41
N ASN A 171 29.37 -24.80 16.45
CA ASN A 171 28.58 -24.42 15.27
C ASN A 171 29.02 -23.06 14.71
N LEU A 172 29.28 -22.08 15.56
CA LEU A 172 29.79 -20.76 15.14
C LEU A 172 31.15 -20.87 14.46
N ARG A 173 32.04 -21.75 14.96
CA ARG A 173 33.32 -22.02 14.32
C ARG A 173 33.13 -22.68 12.95
N GLU A 174 32.30 -23.71 12.85
CA GLU A 174 32.00 -24.37 11.57
C GLU A 174 31.42 -23.39 10.54
N ILE A 175 30.49 -22.52 10.95
CA ILE A 175 29.95 -21.46 10.09
C ILE A 175 31.08 -20.53 9.61
N SER A 176 31.98 -20.14 10.50
CA SER A 176 33.12 -19.29 10.14
C SER A 176 34.07 -19.97 9.16
N ASP A 177 34.34 -21.26 9.35
CA ASP A 177 35.22 -22.05 8.47
C ASP A 177 34.59 -22.21 7.08
N VAL A 178 33.30 -22.54 7.03
CA VAL A 178 32.54 -22.62 5.77
C VAL A 178 32.50 -21.27 5.06
N ALA A 179 32.32 -20.16 5.79
CA ALA A 179 32.36 -18.82 5.21
C ALA A 179 33.75 -18.48 4.62
N CYS A 180 34.83 -18.88 5.30
CA CYS A 180 36.21 -18.71 4.81
C CYS A 180 36.47 -19.52 3.54
N GLU A 181 36.06 -20.79 3.51
CA GLU A 181 36.21 -21.64 2.32
C GLU A 181 35.37 -21.14 1.15
N ARG A 182 34.14 -20.68 1.41
CA ARG A 182 33.31 -20.01 0.40
C ARG A 182 34.04 -18.80 -0.20
N ALA A 183 34.64 -17.94 0.64
CA ALA A 183 35.40 -16.79 0.16
C ALA A 183 36.60 -17.21 -0.71
N LYS A 184 37.38 -18.22 -0.29
CA LYS A 184 38.51 -18.75 -1.07
C LYS A 184 38.06 -19.30 -2.43
N LEU A 185 36.96 -20.06 -2.48
CA LEU A 185 36.42 -20.61 -3.71
C LEU A 185 35.91 -19.52 -4.65
N ILE A 186 35.19 -18.53 -4.12
CA ILE A 186 34.74 -17.36 -4.86
C ILE A 186 35.94 -16.62 -5.47
N SER A 187 37.01 -16.36 -4.70
CA SER A 187 38.23 -15.72 -5.21
C SER A 187 38.91 -16.53 -6.32
N LYS A 188 38.95 -17.87 -6.23
CA LYS A 188 39.50 -18.72 -7.30
C LYS A 188 38.68 -18.62 -8.59
N VAL A 189 37.36 -18.61 -8.49
CA VAL A 189 36.48 -18.44 -9.65
C VAL A 189 36.64 -17.04 -10.24
N HIS A 190 36.73 -16.00 -9.41
CA HIS A 190 36.99 -14.63 -9.85
C HIS A 190 38.32 -14.52 -10.60
N ALA A 191 39.42 -15.03 -10.04
CA ALA A 191 40.72 -15.08 -10.69
C ALA A 191 40.70 -15.82 -12.03
N ALA A 192 39.93 -16.91 -12.12
CA ALA A 192 39.78 -17.69 -13.35
C ALA A 192 38.86 -17.03 -14.41
N SER A 193 38.06 -16.04 -14.02
CA SER A 193 37.09 -15.35 -14.89
C SER A 193 37.52 -13.94 -15.30
N LEU A 194 38.50 -13.36 -14.61
CA LEU A 194 39.08 -12.05 -14.94
C LEU A 194 39.70 -12.08 -16.34
N ASP A 195 39.25 -11.16 -17.20
CA ASP A 195 39.73 -10.93 -18.57
C ASP A 195 39.67 -12.13 -19.54
N VAL A 196 38.98 -13.21 -19.17
CA VAL A 196 38.75 -14.33 -20.09
C VAL A 196 37.70 -13.93 -21.11
N SER A 197 38.10 -13.92 -22.39
CA SER A 197 37.24 -13.68 -23.55
C SER A 197 36.64 -12.27 -23.66
N GLY A 198 37.23 -11.27 -23.00
CA GLY A 198 36.76 -9.86 -23.08
C GLY A 198 35.38 -9.62 -22.44
N LEU A 199 34.90 -10.56 -21.62
CA LEU A 199 33.67 -10.41 -20.85
C LEU A 199 33.96 -9.68 -19.53
N PRO A 200 32.99 -8.87 -19.03
CA PRO A 200 33.10 -8.32 -17.69
C PRO A 200 33.14 -9.45 -16.65
N HIS A 201 33.70 -9.15 -15.48
CA HIS A 201 33.83 -10.07 -14.37
C HIS A 201 32.48 -10.75 -14.03
N LEU A 202 32.43 -12.08 -14.17
CA LEU A 202 31.24 -12.88 -13.87
C LEU A 202 31.30 -13.40 -12.42
N SER A 203 30.16 -13.34 -11.75
CA SER A 203 29.93 -14.05 -10.49
C SER A 203 29.95 -15.57 -10.68
N VAL A 204 30.11 -16.32 -9.59
CA VAL A 204 30.14 -17.79 -9.61
C VAL A 204 28.85 -18.38 -10.20
N SER A 205 27.69 -17.79 -9.87
CA SER A 205 26.40 -18.21 -10.41
C SER A 205 26.29 -17.91 -11.92
N GLU A 206 26.71 -16.73 -12.36
CA GLU A 206 26.74 -16.36 -13.78
C GLU A 206 27.67 -17.27 -14.60
N LEU A 207 28.86 -17.59 -14.09
CA LEU A 207 29.80 -18.51 -14.75
C LEU A 207 29.22 -19.94 -14.83
N ALA A 208 28.63 -20.42 -13.73
CA ALA A 208 28.00 -21.74 -13.70
C ALA A 208 26.84 -21.84 -14.70
N LEU A 209 25.98 -20.82 -14.76
CA LEU A 209 24.87 -20.75 -15.71
C LEU A 209 25.37 -20.66 -17.16
N THR A 210 26.38 -19.83 -17.43
CA THR A 210 27.01 -19.72 -18.75
C THR A 210 27.58 -21.05 -19.21
N LYS A 211 28.27 -21.78 -18.30
CA LYS A 211 28.79 -23.11 -18.57
C LYS A 211 27.68 -24.12 -18.87
N ARG A 212 26.58 -24.13 -18.11
CA ARG A 212 25.43 -25.02 -18.36
C ARG A 212 24.79 -24.76 -19.71
N LEU A 213 24.57 -23.49 -20.06
CA LEU A 213 23.99 -23.09 -21.34
C LEU A 213 24.90 -23.40 -22.53
N ALA A 214 26.20 -23.11 -22.41
CA ALA A 214 27.19 -23.42 -23.45
C ALA A 214 27.29 -24.94 -23.69
N ARG A 215 27.34 -25.74 -22.62
CA ARG A 215 27.42 -27.20 -22.72
C ARG A 215 26.20 -27.81 -23.40
N THR A 216 25.01 -27.28 -23.12
CA THR A 216 23.76 -27.75 -23.73
C THR A 216 23.67 -27.38 -25.22
N ARG A 217 24.17 -26.20 -25.61
CA ARG A 217 24.27 -25.80 -27.04
C ARG A 217 25.27 -26.64 -27.83
N VAL A 218 26.39 -27.02 -27.24
CA VAL A 218 27.47 -27.75 -27.93
C VAL A 218 27.17 -29.24 -28.07
N LEU A 219 26.46 -29.85 -27.10
CA LEU A 219 26.21 -31.29 -27.10
C LEU A 219 24.99 -31.73 -27.91
N ASN A 220 24.19 -30.81 -28.48
CA ASN A 220 22.92 -31.13 -29.18
C ASN A 220 22.02 -32.09 -28.39
N ASP A 221 22.15 -32.10 -27.05
CA ASP A 221 21.31 -32.88 -26.16
C ASP A 221 19.99 -32.12 -26.01
N GLY A 222 19.17 -32.28 -27.05
CA GLY A 222 17.94 -31.53 -27.25
C GLY A 222 16.96 -31.75 -26.12
N GLY A 223 16.42 -30.65 -25.59
CA GLY A 223 15.10 -30.68 -24.96
C GLY A 223 15.03 -31.23 -23.54
N GLY A 224 16.12 -31.27 -22.77
CA GLY A 224 16.04 -31.59 -21.35
C GLY A 224 15.33 -30.48 -20.54
N ALA A 225 14.49 -30.87 -19.56
CA ALA A 225 13.81 -29.96 -18.64
C ALA A 225 14.75 -28.94 -17.94
N SER A 226 16.05 -29.24 -17.85
CA SER A 226 17.07 -28.33 -17.30
C SER A 226 17.34 -27.11 -18.19
N PHE A 227 17.31 -27.24 -19.51
CA PHE A 227 17.59 -26.13 -20.42
C PHE A 227 16.47 -25.10 -20.41
N GLU A 228 15.22 -25.57 -20.39
CA GLU A 228 14.06 -24.68 -20.32
C GLU A 228 13.99 -23.97 -18.95
N LYS A 229 14.42 -24.64 -17.87
CA LYS A 229 14.61 -24.01 -16.55
C LYS A 229 15.67 -22.89 -16.60
N ASP A 230 16.84 -23.14 -17.17
CA ASP A 230 17.89 -22.13 -17.30
C ASP A 230 17.46 -20.94 -18.20
N ARG A 231 16.68 -21.19 -19.26
CA ARG A 231 16.09 -20.13 -20.10
C ARG A 231 15.00 -19.33 -19.40
N ARG A 232 14.19 -19.95 -18.54
CA ARG A 232 13.23 -19.23 -17.68
C ARG A 232 13.98 -18.36 -16.68
N LEU A 233 14.98 -18.92 -16.01
CA LEU A 233 15.83 -18.18 -15.06
C LEU A 233 16.46 -16.93 -15.70
N LEU A 234 17.00 -17.06 -16.92
CA LEU A 234 17.53 -15.91 -17.67
C LEU A 234 16.48 -14.85 -18.02
N ARG A 235 15.26 -15.26 -18.35
CA ARG A 235 14.14 -14.33 -18.59
C ARG A 235 13.79 -13.57 -17.32
N GLU A 236 13.68 -14.28 -16.20
CA GLU A 236 13.39 -13.69 -14.90
C GLU A 236 14.50 -12.71 -14.46
N PHE A 237 15.79 -13.05 -14.63
CA PHE A 237 16.89 -12.11 -14.40
C PHE A 237 16.80 -10.86 -15.27
N ARG A 238 16.46 -11.02 -16.55
CA ARG A 238 16.29 -9.88 -17.46
C ARG A 238 15.13 -8.98 -17.02
N GLU A 239 14.02 -9.58 -16.59
CA GLU A 239 12.85 -8.85 -16.07
C GLU A 239 13.19 -8.07 -14.80
N VAL A 240 13.93 -8.69 -13.87
CA VAL A 240 14.44 -8.01 -12.67
C VAL A 240 15.41 -6.87 -13.04
N GLY A 241 16.29 -7.08 -14.02
CA GLY A 241 17.18 -6.04 -14.52
C GLY A 241 16.43 -4.84 -15.11
N ILE A 242 15.38 -5.08 -15.90
CA ILE A 242 14.50 -4.03 -16.43
C ILE A 242 13.81 -3.28 -15.29
N LEU A 243 13.30 -3.98 -14.28
CA LEU A 243 12.66 -3.37 -13.10
C LEU A 243 13.62 -2.45 -12.34
N LEU A 244 14.87 -2.88 -12.14
CA LEU A 244 15.91 -2.08 -11.46
C LEU A 244 16.32 -0.84 -12.27
N ASP A 245 16.44 -0.95 -13.59
CA ASP A 245 16.70 0.19 -14.47
C ASP A 245 15.55 1.21 -14.44
N MET A 246 14.30 0.74 -14.46
CA MET A 246 13.12 1.61 -14.30
C MET A 246 13.12 2.34 -12.95
N ARG A 247 13.48 1.64 -11.87
CA ARG A 247 13.65 2.27 -10.54
C ARG A 247 14.70 3.37 -10.58
N ALA A 248 15.88 3.10 -11.16
CA ALA A 248 16.97 4.07 -11.23
C ALA A 248 16.53 5.34 -11.99
N LYS A 249 15.87 5.17 -13.14
CA LYS A 249 15.30 6.27 -13.93
C LYS A 249 14.25 7.06 -13.15
N TRP A 250 13.38 6.37 -12.40
CA TRP A 250 12.41 7.04 -11.53
C TRP A 250 13.09 7.85 -10.43
N LEU A 251 14.06 7.29 -9.71
CA LEU A 251 14.75 7.97 -8.62
C LEU A 251 15.45 9.25 -9.10
N GLN A 252 16.07 9.22 -10.29
CA GLN A 252 16.66 10.40 -10.91
C GLN A 252 15.62 11.50 -11.19
N LYS A 253 14.41 11.14 -11.61
CA LYS A 253 13.34 12.09 -11.99
C LYS A 253 12.30 12.36 -10.90
N ARG A 254 12.44 11.75 -9.71
CA ARG A 254 11.47 11.83 -8.62
C ARG A 254 11.17 13.27 -8.19
N HIS A 255 12.20 14.11 -8.09
CA HIS A 255 12.05 15.50 -7.69
C HIS A 255 11.20 16.31 -8.69
N ILE A 256 11.36 16.06 -9.99
CA ILE A 256 10.60 16.69 -11.08
C ILE A 256 9.12 16.33 -10.98
N PHE A 257 8.80 15.08 -10.64
CA PHE A 257 7.41 14.68 -10.40
C PHE A 257 6.78 15.45 -9.23
N PHE A 258 7.50 15.61 -8.11
CA PHE A 258 6.96 16.35 -6.96
C PHE A 258 6.86 17.86 -7.22
N GLU A 259 7.75 18.44 -8.01
CA GLU A 259 7.62 19.82 -8.51
C GLU A 259 6.37 19.96 -9.38
N TRP A 260 6.13 19.01 -10.28
CA TRP A 260 4.88 18.98 -11.07
C TRP A 260 3.64 18.82 -10.17
N MET A 261 3.69 17.97 -9.14
CA MET A 261 2.59 17.81 -8.17
C MET A 261 2.29 19.09 -7.39
N ALA A 262 3.30 19.94 -7.13
CA ALA A 262 3.05 21.25 -6.54
C ALA A 262 2.10 22.10 -7.40
N THR A 263 2.21 22.01 -8.73
CA THR A 263 1.28 22.67 -9.66
C THR A 263 -0.13 22.08 -9.60
N VAL A 264 -0.25 20.75 -9.44
CA VAL A 264 -1.54 20.05 -9.27
C VAL A 264 -2.23 20.52 -7.99
N ILE A 265 -1.49 20.62 -6.89
CA ILE A 265 -2.00 21.10 -5.60
C ILE A 265 -2.42 22.57 -5.69
N GLN A 266 -1.65 23.41 -6.39
CA GLN A 266 -2.00 24.81 -6.58
C GLN A 266 -3.29 24.97 -7.39
N GLU A 267 -3.46 24.20 -8.46
CA GLU A 267 -4.70 24.16 -9.24
C GLU A 267 -5.88 23.61 -8.42
N HIS A 268 -5.63 22.61 -7.58
CA HIS A 268 -6.62 22.07 -6.66
C HIS A 268 -7.14 23.14 -5.68
N LYS A 269 -6.23 23.89 -5.03
CA LYS A 269 -6.60 24.98 -4.12
C LYS A 269 -7.42 26.06 -4.82
N ARG A 270 -6.96 26.53 -5.99
CA ARG A 270 -7.71 27.50 -6.80
C ARG A 270 -9.11 27.03 -7.15
N SER A 271 -9.27 25.74 -7.48
CA SER A 271 -10.59 25.17 -7.77
C SER A 271 -11.51 25.08 -6.54
N MET A 272 -10.95 24.92 -5.34
CA MET A 272 -11.72 24.93 -4.10
C MET A 272 -12.16 26.35 -3.71
N GLU A 273 -11.32 27.35 -3.98
CA GLU A 273 -11.64 28.76 -3.74
C GLU A 273 -12.74 29.27 -4.68
N SER A 274 -12.75 28.85 -5.95
CA SER A 274 -13.75 29.30 -6.92
C SER A 274 -15.08 28.56 -6.83
N ASN A 275 -15.09 27.30 -6.40
CA ASN A 275 -16.30 26.51 -6.19
C ASN A 275 -16.13 25.63 -4.94
N PRO A 276 -16.61 26.08 -3.76
CA PRO A 276 -16.50 25.30 -2.53
C PRO A 276 -17.27 23.98 -2.69
N ARG A 277 -16.51 22.89 -2.59
CA ARG A 277 -16.97 21.54 -2.95
C ARG A 277 -18.10 21.07 -2.04
N VAL A 278 -19.14 20.49 -2.65
CA VAL A 278 -20.14 19.70 -1.93
C VAL A 278 -19.50 18.35 -1.59
N ILE A 279 -19.14 18.15 -0.32
CA ILE A 279 -18.73 16.83 0.17
C ILE A 279 -19.97 15.95 0.19
N CYS A 280 -19.87 14.72 -0.31
CA CYS A 280 -20.94 13.75 -0.15
C CYS A 280 -21.02 13.35 1.34
N MET A 281 -21.79 14.11 2.12
CA MET A 281 -21.91 13.90 3.57
C MET A 281 -22.46 12.51 3.89
N ARG A 282 -23.31 11.96 3.01
CA ARG A 282 -23.83 10.60 3.16
C ARG A 282 -22.71 9.57 3.13
N GLU A 283 -21.80 9.66 2.17
CA GLU A 283 -20.63 8.77 2.09
C GLU A 283 -19.68 8.99 3.26
N LEU A 284 -19.43 10.24 3.64
CA LEU A 284 -18.54 10.53 4.76
C LEU A 284 -19.08 9.99 6.09
N VAL A 285 -20.38 10.11 6.34
CA VAL A 285 -21.05 9.56 7.53
C VAL A 285 -21.06 8.03 7.49
N ALA A 286 -21.31 7.43 6.32
CA ALA A 286 -21.24 5.98 6.15
C ALA A 286 -19.83 5.44 6.43
N PHE A 287 -18.80 6.08 5.86
CA PHE A 287 -17.40 5.73 6.10
C PHE A 287 -17.02 5.93 7.58
N SER A 288 -17.43 7.04 8.20
CA SER A 288 -17.16 7.29 9.62
C SER A 288 -17.78 6.22 10.51
N SER A 289 -19.01 5.80 10.20
CA SER A 289 -19.70 4.73 10.93
C SER A 289 -18.98 3.38 10.76
N LEU A 290 -18.56 3.08 9.54
CA LEU A 290 -17.76 1.88 9.25
C LEU A 290 -16.42 1.90 9.99
N LEU A 291 -15.69 3.01 9.94
CA LEU A 291 -14.41 3.14 10.62
C LEU A 291 -14.56 2.95 12.13
N ARG A 292 -15.62 3.51 12.74
CA ARG A 292 -15.93 3.25 14.16
C ARG A 292 -16.17 1.77 14.44
N HIS A 293 -16.86 1.06 13.55
CA HIS A 293 -17.10 -0.39 13.71
C HIS A 293 -15.80 -1.18 13.59
N VAL A 294 -14.97 -0.91 12.57
CA VAL A 294 -13.67 -1.57 12.39
C VAL A 294 -12.74 -1.32 13.58
N ILE A 295 -12.68 -0.08 14.08
CA ILE A 295 -11.90 0.26 15.27
C ILE A 295 -12.44 -0.50 16.49
N ARG A 296 -13.77 -0.54 16.68
CA ARG A 296 -14.40 -1.27 17.78
C ARG A 296 -14.15 -2.77 17.71
N ASP A 297 -14.19 -3.38 16.55
CA ASP A 297 -13.96 -4.81 16.40
C ASP A 297 -12.50 -5.16 16.69
N LYS A 298 -11.55 -4.34 16.21
CA LYS A 298 -10.12 -4.53 16.47
C LYS A 298 -9.72 -4.19 17.91
N LEU A 299 -10.41 -3.24 18.56
CA LEU A 299 -10.24 -2.94 20.00
C LEU A 299 -10.98 -3.91 20.92
N GLY A 300 -12.14 -4.42 20.49
CA GLY A 300 -12.97 -5.36 21.23
C GLY A 300 -12.31 -6.73 21.42
N ILE A 301 -11.35 -7.07 20.56
CA ILE A 301 -10.46 -8.22 20.76
C ILE A 301 -9.53 -8.03 21.99
N PHE A 302 -9.27 -6.79 22.42
CA PHE A 302 -8.51 -6.49 23.66
C PHE A 302 -9.40 -6.24 24.88
N THR A 303 -10.69 -6.00 24.69
CA THR A 303 -11.65 -5.75 25.78
C THR A 303 -12.94 -6.51 25.49
N SER A 304 -12.89 -7.84 25.54
CA SER A 304 -14.10 -8.67 25.56
C SER A 304 -14.34 -9.15 26.98
N GLU A 305 -15.10 -8.36 27.75
CA GLU A 305 -16.20 -8.90 28.56
C GLU A 305 -17.21 -7.79 28.90
N LYS A 306 -18.35 -7.86 28.21
CA LYS A 306 -19.73 -7.50 28.61
C LYS A 306 -20.47 -6.62 27.60
N THR A 307 -21.29 -7.33 26.82
CA THR A 307 -22.61 -6.93 26.34
C THR A 307 -23.46 -6.34 27.47
N VAL A 308 -24.30 -5.33 27.17
CA VAL A 308 -25.77 -5.41 27.28
C VAL A 308 -26.40 -4.42 26.28
N ASP A 309 -27.45 -4.95 25.68
CA ASP A 309 -28.43 -4.46 24.71
C ASP A 309 -29.34 -3.33 25.25
N ASP A 310 -29.81 -2.46 24.37
CA ASP A 310 -31.10 -1.73 24.39
C ASP A 310 -31.00 -0.63 23.30
N GLY A 311 -31.83 -0.57 22.27
CA GLY A 311 -33.28 -0.76 22.30
C GLY A 311 -33.94 0.60 22.53
N ASP A 312 -34.12 1.40 21.48
CA ASP A 312 -35.46 1.88 21.15
C ASP A 312 -35.54 2.77 19.89
N SER A 313 -36.34 2.25 18.97
CA SER A 313 -37.00 2.94 17.87
C SER A 313 -38.09 3.85 18.44
N ARG A 314 -38.14 5.12 18.00
CA ARG A 314 -39.37 5.91 18.09
C ARG A 314 -39.59 6.76 16.85
N ASN A 315 -40.55 6.29 16.05
CA ASN A 315 -41.24 6.98 14.97
C ASN A 315 -41.76 8.36 15.42
N SER A 316 -41.44 9.41 14.64
CA SER A 316 -42.22 10.65 14.64
C SER A 316 -42.96 10.76 13.30
N ALA A 317 -44.28 10.67 13.39
CA ALA A 317 -45.20 10.82 12.27
C ALA A 317 -45.15 12.25 11.73
N PHE A 318 -44.80 12.40 10.45
CA PHE A 318 -45.02 13.65 9.71
C PHE A 318 -46.49 13.72 9.30
N ASN A 319 -47.26 14.52 10.02
CA ASN A 319 -48.60 14.92 9.61
C ASN A 319 -48.48 15.89 8.42
N CYS A 320 -48.77 15.39 7.21
CA CYS A 320 -49.11 16.22 6.06
C CYS A 320 -50.55 16.73 6.18
N PRO A 321 -50.81 18.05 6.08
CA PRO A 321 -52.13 18.53 5.73
C PRO A 321 -52.15 18.87 4.23
N SER A 322 -52.72 17.98 3.43
CA SER A 322 -53.26 18.34 2.13
C SER A 322 -54.55 19.12 2.32
N ARG A 323 -54.61 20.36 1.82
CA ARG A 323 -55.90 21.01 1.53
C ARG A 323 -55.77 22.01 0.39
N ALA A 324 -56.43 21.68 -0.71
CA ALA A 324 -56.78 22.60 -1.75
C ALA A 324 -57.67 23.72 -1.18
N HIS A 325 -57.15 24.95 -1.16
CA HIS A 325 -57.95 26.15 -1.19
C HIS A 325 -57.23 27.18 -2.08
N ARG A 326 -57.83 27.47 -3.23
CA ARG A 326 -57.49 28.66 -4.00
C ARG A 326 -57.92 29.88 -3.19
N SER A 327 -56.98 30.56 -2.55
CA SER A 327 -57.09 31.95 -2.14
C SER A 327 -56.11 32.77 -2.96
N GLN A 328 -56.55 33.94 -3.46
CA GLN A 328 -55.66 34.92 -4.07
C GLN A 328 -54.65 35.38 -3.00
N CYS A 329 -53.40 34.91 -3.08
CA CYS A 329 -52.32 35.40 -2.23
C CYS A 329 -52.06 36.88 -2.53
N ASN A 330 -52.09 37.70 -1.48
CA ASN A 330 -51.52 39.04 -1.55
C ASN A 330 -50.00 38.93 -1.67
N ASN A 331 -49.36 39.78 -2.50
CA ASN A 331 -47.91 39.78 -2.70
C ASN A 331 -47.10 39.90 -1.39
N ALA A 332 -47.68 40.51 -0.35
CA ALA A 332 -47.06 40.62 0.96
C ALA A 332 -46.98 39.29 1.73
N GLU A 333 -47.98 38.41 1.60
CA GLU A 333 -47.95 37.09 2.21
C GLU A 333 -46.95 36.20 1.48
N ALA A 334 -46.96 36.21 0.14
CA ALA A 334 -45.99 35.45 -0.66
C ALA A 334 -44.53 35.83 -0.34
N GLN A 335 -44.27 37.11 -0.09
CA GLN A 335 -42.96 37.58 0.35
C GLN A 335 -42.60 37.05 1.75
N SER A 336 -43.55 37.08 2.70
CA SER A 336 -43.36 36.51 4.05
C SER A 336 -43.08 35.00 4.04
N TRP A 337 -43.70 34.24 3.13
CA TRP A 337 -43.41 32.80 2.96
C TRP A 337 -42.03 32.56 2.36
N LEU A 338 -41.58 33.41 1.42
CA LEU A 338 -40.24 33.35 0.85
C LEU A 338 -39.17 33.70 1.90
N ASP A 339 -39.44 34.68 2.76
CA ASP A 339 -38.53 35.07 3.83
C ASP A 339 -38.42 33.95 4.89
N ASP A 340 -39.53 33.30 5.30
CA ASP A 340 -39.49 32.13 6.22
C ASP A 340 -38.76 30.93 5.58
N LEU A 341 -38.94 30.69 4.27
CA LEU A 341 -38.22 29.64 3.56
C LEU A 341 -36.72 29.91 3.47
N ASN A 342 -36.33 31.15 3.19
CA ASN A 342 -34.91 31.55 3.17
C ASN A 342 -34.29 31.43 4.56
N GLU A 343 -34.99 31.85 5.62
CA GLU A 343 -34.51 31.75 6.99
C GLU A 343 -34.35 30.29 7.43
N ARG A 344 -35.29 29.41 7.07
CA ARG A 344 -35.16 27.96 7.29
C ARG A 344 -33.99 27.37 6.51
N GLN A 345 -33.82 27.76 5.26
CA GLN A 345 -32.73 27.30 4.42
C GLN A 345 -31.37 27.72 4.99
N ASP A 346 -31.25 28.94 5.52
CA ASP A 346 -30.01 29.43 6.12
C ASP A 346 -29.71 28.75 7.46
N ARG A 347 -30.74 28.48 8.29
CA ARG A 347 -30.59 27.64 9.50
C ARG A 347 -30.18 26.20 9.16
N GLU A 348 -30.70 25.63 8.08
CA GLU A 348 -30.29 24.31 7.60
C GLU A 348 -28.85 24.30 7.08
N LYS A 349 -28.43 25.33 6.33
CA LYS A 349 -27.03 25.50 5.90
C LYS A 349 -26.08 25.64 7.09
N GLU A 350 -26.46 26.41 8.12
CA GLU A 350 -25.69 26.55 9.34
C GLU A 350 -25.58 25.22 10.12
N ASN A 351 -26.69 24.50 10.27
CA ASN A 351 -26.70 23.17 10.89
C ASN A 351 -25.86 22.17 10.09
N PHE A 352 -25.91 22.24 8.76
CA PHE A 352 -25.09 21.43 7.87
C PHE A 352 -23.59 21.75 8.03
N GLN A 353 -23.23 23.03 8.12
CA GLN A 353 -21.86 23.49 8.39
C GLN A 353 -21.36 23.02 9.77
N ARG A 354 -22.21 23.13 10.81
CA ARG A 354 -21.89 22.60 12.15
C ARG A 354 -21.71 21.08 12.14
N ASN A 355 -22.60 20.34 11.50
CA ASN A 355 -22.50 18.89 11.39
C ASN A 355 -21.27 18.46 10.60
N LYS A 356 -20.94 19.16 9.51
CA LYS A 356 -19.70 18.96 8.75
C LYS A 356 -18.47 19.15 9.64
N LYS A 357 -18.43 20.25 10.40
CA LYS A 357 -17.34 20.53 11.34
C LYS A 357 -17.23 19.46 12.42
N HIS A 358 -18.36 19.06 13.01
CA HIS A 358 -18.42 18.00 14.02
C HIS A 358 -17.89 16.67 13.48
N VAL A 359 -18.36 16.20 12.32
CA VAL A 359 -17.89 14.95 11.70
C VAL A 359 -16.41 15.02 11.34
N ALA A 360 -15.94 16.17 10.83
CA ALA A 360 -14.53 16.38 10.52
C ALA A 360 -13.65 16.35 11.79
N ASP A 361 -14.07 17.01 12.86
CA ASP A 361 -13.38 17.02 14.15
C ASP A 361 -13.36 15.61 14.77
N GLU A 362 -14.45 14.87 14.62
CA GLU A 362 -14.55 13.49 15.11
C GLU A 362 -13.65 12.53 14.32
N LEU A 363 -13.64 12.62 12.99
CA LEU A 363 -12.73 11.86 12.14
C LEU A 363 -11.27 12.19 12.47
N LYS A 364 -10.96 13.46 12.68
CA LYS A 364 -9.62 13.91 13.11
C LYS A 364 -9.26 13.34 14.49
N GLY A 365 -10.23 13.20 15.39
CA GLY A 365 -10.09 12.49 16.66
C GLY A 365 -9.78 11.01 16.47
N MET A 366 -10.56 10.30 15.64
CA MET A 366 -10.36 8.88 15.33
C MET A 366 -8.98 8.62 14.71
N LEU A 367 -8.57 9.41 13.71
CA LEU A 367 -7.25 9.29 13.07
C LEU A 367 -6.10 9.42 14.08
N LYS A 368 -6.26 10.27 15.10
CA LYS A 368 -5.29 10.43 16.19
C LYS A 368 -5.30 9.31 17.23
N LEU A 369 -6.36 8.50 17.30
CA LEU A 369 -6.46 7.36 18.23
C LEU A 369 -5.83 6.08 17.67
N ILE A 370 -5.68 5.98 16.36
CA ILE A 370 -4.99 4.86 15.68
C ILE A 370 -3.58 4.60 16.28
N PRO A 371 -2.71 5.58 16.60
CA PRO A 371 -1.41 5.30 17.23
C PRO A 371 -1.49 4.78 18.67
N SER A 372 -2.56 5.07 19.43
CA SER A 372 -2.72 4.56 20.80
C SER A 372 -3.14 3.09 20.88
N VAL A 373 -3.58 2.49 19.77
CA VAL A 373 -3.91 1.05 19.67
C VAL A 373 -2.71 0.23 19.18
N VAL A 374 -1.61 0.90 18.79
CA VAL A 374 -0.45 0.31 18.09
C VAL A 374 0.78 0.17 19.01
N ARG A 375 0.63 0.35 20.34
CA ARG A 375 1.67 -0.03 21.31
C ARG A 375 1.32 -1.34 22.00
N VAL A 376 1.83 -2.45 21.46
CA VAL A 376 2.59 -3.50 22.18
C VAL A 376 3.61 -4.08 21.21
#